data_AF-A0A0F2Q3F2-F1
#
_entry.id   AF-A0A0F2Q3F2-F1
#
_cell.length_a   1.000
_cell.length_b   1.000
_cell.length_c   1.000
_cell.angle_alpha   90.00
_cell.angle_beta   90.00
_cell.angle_gamma   90.00
#
_symmetry.space_group_name_H-M   'P 1'
#
loop_
_entity.id
_entity.type
_entity.pdbx_description
1 polymer ?
#
loop_
_entity_poly.entity_id
_entity_poly.type
_entity_poly.pdbx_seq_one_letter_code
_entity_poly.pdbx_strand_id
1 'polypeptide(L)'
;MSYLSSFLESRIYPSLRLFQYKDFLKKAVSGEHQSDALGDARVWSEKEGLRELLKEYEYQRGFSAKPFDMSTTNPQIYFLEKIMERQQDKNTLIFLAAVNEVLMEEEVNKDGYQENLKKIDNYFRIKDSKYLNLQGKIGESSFSDHIHLTSEGYRMLAEILYEELLVTSD
;
A
#
# COMPACT_ATOMS: atom_id res chain seq x y z
N MET A 1 15.56 -25.72 -7.85
CA MET A 1 14.89 -24.86 -6.86
C MET A 1 15.07 -23.41 -7.27
N SER A 2 14.02 -22.58 -7.15
CA SER A 2 14.09 -21.14 -7.47
C SER A 2 15.03 -20.42 -6.50
N TYR A 3 15.78 -19.43 -6.99
CA TYR A 3 16.63 -18.54 -6.19
C TYR A 3 15.87 -17.95 -4.98
N LEU A 4 14.58 -17.69 -5.16
CA LEU A 4 13.69 -17.20 -4.09
C LEU A 4 13.51 -18.21 -2.96
N SER A 5 13.38 -19.51 -3.25
CA SER A 5 13.23 -20.56 -2.24
C SER A 5 14.46 -20.66 -1.36
N SER A 6 15.64 -20.67 -2.00
CA SER A 6 16.93 -20.70 -1.30
C SER A 6 17.15 -19.44 -0.44
N PHE A 7 16.76 -18.26 -0.94
CA PHE A 7 16.85 -17.02 -0.19
C PHE A 7 15.94 -17.01 1.06
N LEU A 8 14.68 -17.42 0.92
CA LEU A 8 13.73 -17.47 2.03
C LEU A 8 14.17 -18.47 3.10
N GLU A 9 14.59 -19.67 2.70
CA GLU A 9 15.00 -20.74 3.61
C GLU A 9 16.32 -20.43 4.35
N SER A 10 17.28 -19.80 3.66
CA SER A 10 18.60 -19.56 4.25
C SER A 10 18.74 -18.22 4.99
N ARG A 11 17.91 -17.22 4.68
CA ARG A 11 18.04 -15.86 5.24
C ARG A 11 16.86 -15.42 6.10
N ILE A 12 15.63 -15.74 5.68
CA ILE A 12 14.42 -15.19 6.30
C ILE A 12 13.87 -16.12 7.38
N TYR A 13 13.65 -17.40 7.07
CA TYR A 13 13.06 -18.32 8.06
C TYR A 13 13.90 -18.50 9.33
N PRO A 14 15.25 -18.56 9.28
CA PRO A 14 16.05 -18.67 10.49
C PRO A 14 16.04 -17.40 11.36
N SER A 15 15.71 -16.23 10.79
CA SER A 15 15.66 -14.95 11.52
C SER A 15 14.27 -14.65 12.11
N LEU A 16 13.22 -15.34 11.65
CA LEU A 16 11.86 -15.24 12.19
C LEU A 16 11.75 -15.97 13.54
N ARG A 17 11.99 -15.25 14.63
CA ARG A 17 11.72 -15.76 15.98
C ARG A 17 10.24 -15.65 16.29
N LEU A 18 9.47 -16.70 15.95
CA LEU A 18 8.02 -16.80 16.20
C LEU A 18 7.61 -16.42 17.65
N PHE A 19 8.50 -16.64 18.63
CA PHE A 19 8.26 -16.33 20.03
C PHE A 19 8.45 -14.86 20.43
N GLN A 20 9.11 -14.02 19.62
CA GLN A 20 9.26 -12.58 19.94
C GLN A 20 7.93 -11.81 19.84
N TYR A 21 6.98 -12.29 19.03
CA TYR A 21 5.65 -11.71 18.93
C TYR A 21 4.83 -11.85 20.22
N LYS A 22 5.09 -12.90 21.02
CA LYS A 22 4.36 -13.16 22.27
C LYS A 22 4.59 -12.06 23.31
N ASP A 23 5.80 -11.53 23.39
CA ASP A 23 6.15 -10.50 24.37
C ASP A 23 5.60 -9.13 23.96
N PHE A 24 5.55 -8.84 22.65
CA PHE A 24 4.86 -7.65 22.11
C PHE A 24 3.36 -7.68 22.40
N LEU A 25 2.70 -8.83 22.19
CA LEU A 25 1.28 -9.01 22.48
C LEU A 25 0.96 -8.86 23.97
N LYS A 26 1.82 -9.39 24.86
CA LYS A 26 1.67 -9.20 26.31
C LYS A 26 1.81 -7.75 26.74
N LYS A 27 2.72 -7.00 26.12
CA LYS A 27 2.92 -5.57 26.41
C LYS A 27 1.74 -4.72 25.92
N ALA A 28 1.16 -5.05 24.77
CA ALA A 28 -0.04 -4.41 24.24
C ALA A 28 -1.27 -4.59 25.15
N VAL A 29 -1.40 -5.75 25.82
CA VAL A 29 -2.55 -6.06 26.70
C VAL A 29 -2.41 -5.44 28.11
N SER A 30 -1.21 -5.00 28.51
CA SER A 30 -0.93 -4.54 29.88
C SER A 30 -0.68 -3.03 30.02
N GLY A 31 -0.68 -2.27 28.92
CA GLY A 31 -0.54 -0.81 28.95
C GLY A 31 -1.88 -0.10 29.08
N GLU A 32 -1.92 1.00 29.83
CA GLU A 32 -2.97 2.02 29.70
C GLU A 32 -3.10 2.38 28.22
N HIS A 33 -4.33 2.52 27.72
CA HIS A 33 -4.61 2.93 26.34
C HIS A 33 -4.08 4.35 26.08
N GLN A 34 -2.77 4.46 25.83
CA GLN A 34 -2.22 5.52 25.00
C GLN A 34 -2.83 5.33 23.61
N SER A 35 -3.27 6.43 22.99
CA SER A 35 -3.84 6.45 21.65
C SER A 35 -3.21 5.39 20.73
N ASP A 36 -4.03 4.56 20.08
CA ASP A 36 -3.57 3.55 19.11
C ASP A 36 -2.97 4.19 17.83
N ALA A 37 -2.91 5.52 17.76
CA ALA A 37 -2.28 6.26 16.68
C ALA A 37 -0.77 5.95 16.63
N LEU A 38 -0.37 5.14 15.65
CA LEU A 38 1.01 4.96 15.25
C LEU A 38 1.49 6.23 14.50
N GLY A 39 1.74 7.32 15.23
CA GLY A 39 2.30 8.56 14.70
C GLY A 39 1.39 9.78 14.81
N ASP A 40 1.80 10.87 14.14
CA ASP A 40 1.06 12.13 14.10
C ASP A 40 -0.12 12.01 13.11
N ALA A 41 -1.35 11.99 13.62
CA ALA A 41 -2.57 11.82 12.82
C ALA A 41 -3.09 13.14 12.20
N ARG A 42 -2.45 14.29 12.48
CA ARG A 42 -2.83 15.58 11.90
C ARG A 42 -2.70 15.54 10.38
N VAL A 43 -3.46 16.41 9.70
CA VAL A 43 -3.37 16.60 8.26
C VAL A 43 -1.95 17.02 7.90
N TRP A 44 -1.44 16.52 6.76
CA TRP A 44 -0.07 16.77 6.31
C TRP A 44 0.31 18.26 6.24
N SER A 45 -0.66 19.14 5.95
CA SER A 45 -0.45 20.59 5.82
C SER A 45 -0.10 21.28 7.15
N GLU A 46 -0.37 20.62 8.28
CA GLU A 46 -0.03 21.12 9.63
C GLU A 46 1.34 20.64 10.13
N LYS A 47 2.08 19.87 9.30
CA LYS A 47 3.34 19.23 9.68
C LYS A 47 4.53 19.97 9.10
N GLU A 48 5.16 20.77 9.95
CA GLU A 48 6.41 21.46 9.61
C GLU A 48 7.53 20.46 9.27
N GLY A 49 8.27 20.74 8.20
CA GLY A 49 9.41 19.92 7.75
C GLY A 49 9.04 18.61 7.06
N LEU A 50 7.76 18.28 6.90
CA LEU A 50 7.34 17.04 6.25
C LEU A 50 7.81 16.99 4.79
N ARG A 51 7.68 18.09 4.03
CA ARG A 51 8.11 18.14 2.63
C ARG A 51 9.60 17.87 2.47
N GLU A 52 10.41 18.38 3.38
CA GLU A 52 11.85 18.15 3.41
C GLU A 52 12.19 16.70 3.74
N LEU A 53 11.52 16.14 4.76
CA LEU A 53 11.67 14.74 5.13
C LEU A 53 11.35 13.80 3.96
N LEU A 54 10.29 14.09 3.20
CA LEU A 54 9.85 13.24 2.10
C LEU A 54 10.81 13.22 0.90
N LYS A 55 11.84 14.07 0.89
CA LYS A 55 12.93 14.00 -0.11
C LYS A 55 13.91 12.86 0.18
N GLU A 56 13.86 12.25 1.36
CA GLU A 56 14.71 11.11 1.70
C GLU A 56 14.37 9.88 0.84
N TYR A 57 15.39 9.04 0.63
CA TYR A 57 15.33 7.96 -0.35
C TYR A 57 14.19 6.97 -0.07
N GLU A 58 13.97 6.62 1.19
CA GLU A 58 12.93 5.70 1.64
C GLU A 58 11.52 6.10 1.21
N TYR A 59 11.19 7.40 1.27
CA TYR A 59 9.88 7.93 0.90
C TYR A 59 9.71 8.08 -0.61
N GLN A 60 10.82 8.30 -1.32
CA GLN A 60 10.85 8.45 -2.78
C GLN A 60 10.71 7.12 -3.53
N ARG A 61 11.02 5.98 -2.88
CA ARG A 61 11.00 4.65 -3.53
C ARG A 61 9.62 4.28 -4.09
N GLY A 62 8.55 4.66 -3.40
CA GLY A 62 7.16 4.40 -3.83
C GLY A 62 6.77 5.17 -5.11
N PHE A 63 7.46 6.27 -5.41
CA PHE A 63 7.17 7.14 -6.55
C PHE A 63 8.25 7.09 -7.64
N SER A 64 8.97 5.97 -7.70
CA SER A 64 10.05 5.78 -8.67
C SER A 64 9.55 5.87 -10.11
N ALA A 65 10.17 6.75 -10.90
CA ALA A 65 9.96 6.83 -12.35
C ALA A 65 10.71 5.71 -13.13
N LYS A 66 11.50 4.87 -12.45
CA LYS A 66 12.13 3.71 -13.12
C LYS A 66 11.06 2.72 -13.55
N PRO A 67 11.16 2.10 -14.74
CA PRO A 67 10.21 1.10 -15.19
C PRO A 67 10.02 -0.02 -14.16
N PHE A 68 8.78 -0.23 -13.73
CA PHE A 68 8.44 -1.31 -12.83
C PHE A 68 8.36 -2.64 -13.60
N ASP A 69 9.03 -3.67 -13.08
CA ASP A 69 9.02 -5.02 -13.63
C ASP A 69 7.72 -5.72 -13.23
N MET A 70 6.83 -5.90 -14.21
CA MET A 70 5.53 -6.58 -14.05
C MET A 70 5.62 -8.11 -14.18
N SER A 71 6.82 -8.68 -14.26
CA SER A 71 6.99 -10.13 -14.35
C SER A 71 7.22 -10.77 -12.98
N THR A 72 7.07 -12.10 -12.90
CA THR A 72 7.27 -12.86 -11.66
C THR A 72 8.73 -12.97 -11.22
N THR A 73 9.69 -12.37 -11.95
CA THR A 73 11.04 -12.16 -11.43
C THR A 73 11.10 -11.06 -10.38
N ASN A 74 10.14 -10.13 -10.39
CA ASN A 74 9.90 -9.19 -9.31
C ASN A 74 9.16 -9.90 -8.16
N PRO A 75 9.73 -9.98 -6.95
CA PRO A 75 9.08 -10.64 -5.81
C PRO A 75 7.69 -10.09 -5.48
N GLN A 76 7.44 -8.79 -5.71
CA GLN A 76 6.13 -8.18 -5.46
C GLN A 76 5.05 -8.77 -6.36
N ILE A 77 5.35 -8.89 -7.66
CA ILE A 77 4.44 -9.52 -8.63
C ILE A 77 4.31 -11.01 -8.37
N TYR A 78 5.41 -11.70 -8.04
CA TYR A 78 5.36 -13.12 -7.68
C TYR A 78 4.38 -13.37 -6.52
N PHE A 79 4.47 -12.60 -5.44
CA PHE A 79 3.56 -12.77 -4.30
C PHE A 79 2.14 -12.33 -4.63
N LEU A 80 1.96 -11.29 -5.43
CA LEU A 80 0.64 -10.87 -5.90
C LEU A 80 -0.08 -11.99 -6.67
N GLU A 81 0.59 -12.64 -7.62
CA GLU A 81 0.04 -13.81 -8.33
C GLU A 81 -0.31 -14.93 -7.34
N LYS A 82 0.55 -15.20 -6.35
CA LYS A 82 0.26 -16.23 -5.33
C LYS A 82 -0.92 -15.88 -4.43
N ILE A 83 -1.13 -14.60 -4.13
CA ILE A 83 -2.31 -14.16 -3.40
C ILE A 83 -3.54 -14.36 -4.28
N MET A 84 -3.51 -13.92 -5.53
CA MET A 84 -4.62 -14.05 -6.48
C MET A 84 -5.01 -15.52 -6.72
N GLU A 85 -4.04 -16.42 -6.92
CA GLU A 85 -4.28 -17.86 -7.02
C GLU A 85 -5.04 -18.41 -5.79
N ARG A 86 -4.78 -17.88 -4.59
CA ARG A 86 -5.47 -18.29 -3.34
C ARG A 86 -6.81 -17.60 -3.12
N GLN A 87 -7.09 -16.56 -3.90
CA GLN A 87 -8.37 -15.85 -3.91
C GLN A 87 -9.27 -16.25 -5.08
N GLN A 88 -8.81 -17.17 -5.94
CA GLN A 88 -9.64 -17.75 -6.99
C GLN A 88 -10.94 -18.31 -6.38
N ASP A 89 -12.07 -18.00 -7.01
CA ASP A 89 -13.43 -18.33 -6.58
C ASP A 89 -13.96 -17.56 -5.36
N LYS A 90 -13.25 -16.54 -4.88
CA LYS A 90 -13.74 -15.62 -3.83
C LYS A 90 -14.08 -14.26 -4.41
N ASN A 91 -15.10 -13.62 -3.87
CA ASN A 91 -15.42 -12.23 -4.19
C ASN A 91 -14.34 -11.31 -3.59
N THR A 92 -13.31 -11.03 -4.38
CA THR A 92 -12.14 -10.26 -3.96
C THR A 92 -12.05 -8.96 -4.75
N LEU A 93 -11.98 -7.85 -4.02
CA LEU A 93 -11.62 -6.55 -4.55
C LEU A 93 -10.15 -6.27 -4.27
N ILE A 94 -9.39 -5.99 -5.32
CA ILE A 94 -8.02 -5.48 -5.23
C ILE A 94 -8.09 -3.99 -5.51
N PHE A 95 -7.36 -3.17 -4.76
CA PHE A 95 -7.26 -1.76 -5.08
C PHE A 95 -5.82 -1.25 -4.98
N LEU A 96 -5.46 -0.33 -5.86
CA LEU A 96 -4.25 0.47 -5.72
C LEU A 96 -4.56 1.61 -4.75
N ALA A 97 -3.81 1.69 -3.65
CA ALA A 97 -4.02 2.71 -2.63
C ALA A 97 -3.82 4.13 -3.19
N ALA A 98 -4.59 5.09 -2.69
CA ALA A 98 -4.42 6.49 -3.02
C ALA A 98 -3.13 7.05 -2.41
N VAL A 99 -2.61 8.11 -3.04
CA VAL A 99 -1.46 8.89 -2.55
C VAL A 99 -1.82 10.37 -2.54
N ASN A 100 -1.12 11.15 -1.72
CA ASN A 100 -1.30 12.59 -1.66
C ASN A 100 -0.60 13.28 -2.85
N GLU A 101 -1.33 13.48 -3.94
CA GLU A 101 -0.78 14.02 -5.19
C GLU A 101 -0.30 15.47 -5.06
N VAL A 102 -0.89 16.27 -4.16
CA VAL A 102 -0.48 17.66 -3.93
C VAL A 102 0.82 17.72 -3.13
N LEU A 103 1.01 16.79 -2.19
CA LEU A 103 2.25 16.70 -1.42
C LEU A 103 3.40 16.16 -2.28
N MET A 104 3.11 15.19 -3.15
CA MET A 104 4.07 14.49 -4.01
C MET A 104 3.99 14.90 -5.49
N GLU A 105 3.62 16.15 -5.75
CA GLU A 105 3.30 16.64 -7.11
C GLU A 105 4.45 16.43 -8.10
N GLU A 106 5.68 16.70 -7.67
CA GLU A 106 6.87 16.54 -8.51
C GLU A 106 7.12 15.08 -8.88
N GLU A 107 6.78 14.15 -7.99
CA GLU A 107 6.99 12.73 -8.19
C GLU A 107 5.89 12.08 -9.02
N VAL A 108 4.62 12.35 -8.71
CA VAL A 108 3.49 11.74 -9.40
C VAL A 108 3.38 12.21 -10.85
N ASN A 109 3.85 13.43 -11.17
CA ASN A 109 3.83 13.96 -12.54
C ASN A 109 4.99 13.47 -13.42
N LYS A 110 5.92 12.66 -12.91
CA LYS A 110 6.99 12.07 -13.73
C LYS A 110 6.39 11.10 -14.74
N ASP A 111 6.77 11.22 -16.01
CA ASP A 111 6.33 10.30 -17.08
C ASP A 111 6.50 8.84 -16.71
N GLY A 112 7.65 8.48 -16.13
CA GLY A 112 7.93 7.10 -15.71
C GLY A 112 7.00 6.59 -14.60
N TYR A 113 6.54 7.46 -13.70
CA TYR A 113 5.55 7.10 -12.67
C TYR A 113 4.18 6.84 -13.33
N GLN A 114 3.74 7.74 -14.20
CA GLN A 114 2.48 7.61 -14.94
C GLN A 114 2.47 6.36 -15.85
N GLU A 115 3.59 6.03 -16.49
CA GLU A 115 3.73 4.80 -17.27
C GLU A 115 3.68 3.54 -16.38
N ASN A 116 4.20 3.60 -15.15
CA ASN A 116 4.07 2.50 -14.19
C ASN A 116 2.61 2.31 -13.75
N LEU A 117 1.86 3.38 -13.50
CA LEU A 117 0.43 3.29 -13.20
C LEU A 117 -0.35 2.61 -14.34
N LYS A 118 -0.11 3.03 -15.58
CA LYS A 118 -0.72 2.38 -16.76
C LYS A 118 -0.40 0.89 -16.86
N LYS A 119 0.83 0.49 -16.53
CA LYS A 119 1.24 -0.92 -16.51
C LYS A 119 0.49 -1.71 -15.43
N ILE A 120 0.32 -1.14 -14.24
CA ILE A 120 -0.46 -1.75 -13.15
C ILE A 120 -1.92 -1.92 -13.57
N ASP A 121 -2.53 -0.88 -14.12
CA ASP A 121 -3.92 -0.94 -14.61
C ASP A 121 -4.08 -2.00 -15.71
N ASN A 122 -3.16 -2.04 -16.68
CA ASN A 122 -3.16 -3.05 -17.74
C ASN A 122 -2.97 -4.48 -17.19
N TYR A 123 -2.14 -4.65 -16.17
CA TYR A 123 -1.88 -5.94 -15.55
C TYR A 123 -3.13 -6.51 -14.88
N PHE A 124 -3.90 -5.69 -14.16
CA PHE A 124 -5.14 -6.14 -13.54
C PHE A 124 -6.32 -6.24 -14.51
N ARG A 125 -6.37 -5.43 -15.57
CA ARG A 125 -7.47 -5.45 -16.56
C ARG A 125 -7.66 -6.83 -17.23
N ILE A 126 -6.58 -7.59 -17.40
CA ILE A 126 -6.62 -8.91 -18.05
C ILE A 126 -6.80 -10.07 -17.07
N LYS A 127 -7.02 -9.78 -15.78
CA LYS A 127 -7.17 -10.76 -14.72
C LYS A 127 -8.64 -10.86 -14.33
N ASP A 128 -9.04 -12.03 -13.82
CA ASP A 128 -10.41 -12.30 -13.38
C ASP A 128 -10.71 -11.73 -11.97
N SER A 129 -10.03 -10.66 -11.57
CA SER A 129 -10.16 -10.03 -10.25
C SER A 129 -10.66 -8.60 -10.42
N LYS A 130 -11.58 -8.18 -9.54
CA LYS A 130 -12.02 -6.78 -9.50
C LYS A 130 -10.84 -5.91 -9.07
N TYR A 131 -10.61 -4.84 -9.81
CA TYR A 131 -9.52 -3.91 -9.57
C TYR A 131 -10.01 -2.47 -9.59
N LEU A 132 -9.63 -1.71 -8.55
CA LEU A 132 -9.94 -0.30 -8.40
C LEU A 132 -8.64 0.50 -8.24
N ASN A 133 -8.42 1.48 -9.12
CA ASN A 133 -7.32 2.42 -8.98
C ASN A 133 -7.79 3.67 -8.22
N LEU A 134 -7.25 3.92 -7.02
CA LEU A 134 -7.62 5.08 -6.20
C LEU A 134 -6.71 6.30 -6.39
N GLN A 135 -5.79 6.28 -7.37
CA GLN A 135 -5.02 7.45 -7.76
C GLN A 135 -5.97 8.62 -8.09
N GLY A 136 -5.76 9.77 -7.46
CA GLY A 136 -6.58 10.97 -7.62
C GLY A 136 -8.02 10.87 -7.09
N LYS A 137 -8.37 9.83 -6.33
CA LYS A 137 -9.75 9.64 -5.82
C LYS A 137 -10.00 10.20 -4.42
N ILE A 138 -8.94 10.40 -3.64
CA ILE A 138 -9.03 10.96 -2.28
C ILE A 138 -8.32 12.31 -2.27
N GLY A 139 -8.98 13.33 -1.75
CA GLY A 139 -8.44 14.69 -1.65
C GLY A 139 -7.24 14.77 -0.69
N GLU A 140 -6.32 15.67 -0.97
CA GLU A 140 -5.07 15.89 -0.23
C GLU A 140 -5.28 16.19 1.26
N SER A 141 -6.34 16.93 1.61
CA SER A 141 -6.68 17.25 3.00
C SER A 141 -7.09 16.03 3.85
N SER A 142 -7.33 14.89 3.21
CA SER A 142 -7.66 13.62 3.85
C SER A 142 -6.43 12.76 4.18
N PHE A 143 -5.22 13.28 3.97
CA PHE A 143 -3.97 12.57 4.25
C PHE A 143 -3.23 13.13 5.46
N SER A 144 -2.65 12.23 6.27
CA SER A 144 -1.70 12.59 7.32
C SER A 144 -0.28 12.75 6.76
N ASP A 145 0.07 12.06 5.67
CA ASP A 145 1.34 12.22 4.96
C ASP A 145 1.18 11.98 3.44
N HIS A 146 2.17 11.36 2.80
CA HIS A 146 2.16 11.09 1.36
C HIS A 146 1.35 9.84 0.97
N ILE A 147 1.13 8.90 1.91
CA ILE A 147 0.44 7.61 1.66
C ILE A 147 -0.59 7.24 2.73
N HIS A 148 -0.49 7.79 3.95
CA HIS A 148 -1.39 7.47 5.04
C HIS A 148 -2.53 8.50 5.15
N LEU A 149 -3.72 7.99 5.42
CA LEU A 149 -4.96 8.75 5.52
C LEU A 149 -5.18 9.25 6.97
N THR A 150 -5.88 10.36 7.10
CA THR A 150 -6.49 10.76 8.38
C THR A 150 -7.72 9.90 8.66
N SER A 151 -8.33 10.06 9.85
CA SER A 151 -9.61 9.41 10.17
C SER A 151 -10.69 9.70 9.13
N GLU A 152 -10.76 10.94 8.65
CA GLU A 152 -11.69 11.35 7.60
C GLU A 152 -11.35 10.70 6.26
N GLY A 153 -10.06 10.61 5.90
CA GLY A 153 -9.65 9.89 4.70
C GLY A 153 -9.99 8.40 4.75
N TYR A 154 -9.82 7.75 5.90
CA TYR A 154 -10.24 6.36 6.07
C TYR A 154 -11.76 6.18 5.98
N ARG A 155 -12.56 7.15 6.45
CA ARG A 155 -14.01 7.17 6.26
C ARG A 155 -14.37 7.22 4.77
N MET A 156 -13.74 8.13 4.01
CA MET A 156 -13.95 8.23 2.56
C MET A 156 -13.55 6.94 1.83
N LEU A 157 -12.40 6.35 2.18
CA LEU A 157 -11.98 5.06 1.62
C LEU A 157 -13.01 3.97 1.90
N ALA A 158 -13.52 3.89 3.13
CA ALA A 158 -14.54 2.92 3.50
C ALA A 158 -15.83 3.09 2.69
N GLU A 159 -16.28 4.33 2.47
CA GLU A 159 -17.45 4.64 1.63
C GLU A 159 -17.23 4.17 0.18
N ILE A 160 -16.08 4.52 -0.44
CA ILE A 160 -15.73 4.09 -1.80
C ILE A 160 -15.74 2.56 -1.92
N LEU A 161 -15.09 1.86 -0.98
CA LEU A 161 -15.01 0.40 -1.01
C LEU A 161 -16.37 -0.25 -0.77
N TYR A 162 -17.21 0.34 0.09
CA TYR A 162 -18.54 -0.17 0.36
C TYR A 162 -19.44 -0.08 -0.87
N GLU A 163 -19.40 1.04 -1.59
CA GLU A 163 -20.15 1.23 -2.85
C GLU A 163 -19.73 0.21 -3.92
N GLU A 164 -18.42 0.02 -4.11
CA GLU A 164 -17.87 -0.95 -5.08
C GLU A 164 -18.26 -2.41 -4.75
N LEU A 165 -18.40 -2.74 -3.46
CA LEU A 165 -18.87 -4.05 -3.04
C LEU A 165 -20.40 -4.20 -3.24
N LEU A 166 -21.19 -3.16 -2.97
CA LEU A 166 -22.64 -3.18 -3.11
C LEU A 166 -23.11 -3.25 -4.58
N VAL A 167 -22.49 -2.50 -5.49
CA VAL A 167 -22.82 -2.51 -6.94
C VAL A 167 -22.71 -3.90 -7.56
N THR A 168 -22.05 -4.83 -6.87
CA THR A 168 -21.80 -6.19 -7.35
C THR A 168 -22.70 -7.26 -6.73
N SER A 169 -23.75 -6.84 -6.01
CA SER A 169 -24.74 -7.73 -5.37
C SER A 169 -26.06 -7.88 -6.15
N ASP A 170 -26.16 -7.28 -7.33
CA ASP A 170 -27.28 -7.42 -8.29
C ASP A 170 -26.84 -8.23 -9.53
#